data_AF-A0A671XL38-F1
#
_entry.id   AF-A0A671XL38-F1
#
_cell.length_a   1.000
_cell.length_b   1.000
_cell.length_c   1.000
_cell.angle_alpha   90.00
_cell.angle_beta   90.00
_cell.angle_gamma   90.00
#
_symmetry.space_group_name_H-M   'P 1'
#
loop_
_entity.id
_entity.type
_entity.pdbx_description
1 polymer ?
#
loop_
_entity_poly.entity_id
_entity_poly.type
_entity_poly.pdbx_seq_one_letter_code
_entity_poly.pdbx_strand_id
1 'polypeptide(L)'
;MSIGIISIKNTVRYLSILFDCLPQTSVTHRISYESWLASRGLMLSPFHLRWQTTMFNRLFAYCARINPRALYLWFNSGLVFGIVAMLGSVVLLVKTLQQTLAQMTTDNPRMGGQQTLQVVVPGVNLPTSQLVYFFSALLLSGVIHELGHAVAALREQVRVNGFGMFVFVVYPGAFVDLFTTHLNLISPTQQLRIFCAGVWHNFVLCVAALAFLFLLPILLFPVYYTGAGALVTEVVQGSAADGQRGLSVGDIVTGLEDCPVRGVEDWSSCLSHLSHTPQTGYCVPVSSLQPTFKRLDGTMDCCSNNSLTDLCFSYMKPQGRNGREREYACMPVRKMVTGTRVCRSEADCAAHSNAPSVCVTPSLENQTRFIRVTHPPNTHMLFVGYPPHLQYSVSLTNFVPRLGFLHLDLPIFLETFCKYVVSLSGALAVVNSVPCFALDGQWMLNALLEATLVTVVTDRQKRELIGFFLLLAGSALLAANVALGLWMVTAR
;
A
#
# COMPACT_ATOMS: atom_id res chain seq x y z
N MET A 1 16.27 5.81 -17.51
CA MET A 1 16.08 4.37 -17.82
C MET A 1 16.24 3.99 -19.31
N SER A 2 16.68 4.87 -20.23
CA SER A 2 17.00 4.48 -21.64
C SER A 2 18.49 4.39 -22.02
N ILE A 3 19.42 4.37 -21.07
CA ILE A 3 20.77 3.77 -21.29
C ILE A 3 20.76 2.28 -20.95
N GLY A 4 19.89 1.86 -20.02
CA GLY A 4 19.49 0.46 -19.88
C GLY A 4 18.97 -0.10 -21.21
N ILE A 5 18.18 0.67 -21.97
CA ILE A 5 17.63 0.25 -23.27
C ILE A 5 18.68 0.19 -24.40
N ILE A 6 19.82 0.89 -24.31
CA ILE A 6 20.87 0.83 -25.34
C ILE A 6 21.89 -0.29 -25.05
N SER A 7 22.26 -0.52 -23.78
CA SER A 7 23.07 -1.68 -23.42
C SER A 7 22.26 -2.98 -23.53
N ILE A 8 20.98 -2.96 -23.14
CA ILE A 8 20.03 -4.04 -23.39
C ILE A 8 19.77 -4.17 -24.89
N LYS A 9 19.73 -3.11 -25.72
CA LYS A 9 19.61 -3.30 -27.19
C LYS A 9 20.74 -4.14 -27.79
N ASN A 10 21.98 -4.01 -27.31
CA ASN A 10 23.09 -4.82 -27.80
C ASN A 10 23.13 -6.20 -27.13
N THR A 11 22.90 -6.32 -25.81
CA THR A 11 22.87 -7.60 -25.11
C THR A 11 21.63 -8.44 -25.47
N VAL A 12 20.49 -7.82 -25.74
CA VAL A 12 19.26 -8.41 -26.30
C VAL A 12 19.43 -8.72 -27.79
N ARG A 13 20.33 -8.06 -28.53
CA ARG A 13 20.69 -8.51 -29.88
C ARG A 13 21.46 -9.83 -29.88
N TYR A 14 22.22 -10.10 -28.81
CA TYR A 14 22.91 -11.37 -28.62
C TYR A 14 22.00 -12.44 -28.00
N LEU A 15 21.06 -12.07 -27.13
CA LEU A 15 20.04 -12.97 -26.56
C LEU A 15 18.84 -13.23 -27.50
N SER A 16 18.56 -12.32 -28.44
CA SER A 16 17.57 -12.54 -29.52
C SER A 16 17.99 -13.66 -30.45
N ILE A 17 19.29 -13.95 -30.57
CA ILE A 17 19.79 -15.09 -31.35
C ILE A 17 19.45 -16.43 -30.69
N LEU A 18 19.21 -16.46 -29.37
CA LEU A 18 19.00 -17.69 -28.60
C LEU A 18 17.52 -18.07 -28.36
N PHE A 19 16.62 -17.09 -28.24
CA PHE A 19 15.19 -17.36 -27.93
C PHE A 19 14.27 -17.37 -29.16
N ASP A 20 14.76 -16.93 -30.32
CA ASP A 20 14.01 -16.88 -31.58
C ASP A 20 13.95 -18.22 -32.33
N CYS A 21 14.53 -19.31 -31.79
CA CYS A 21 14.70 -20.57 -32.52
C CYS A 21 13.45 -21.45 -32.68
N LEU A 22 12.28 -21.10 -32.13
CA LEU A 22 11.12 -22.00 -32.14
C LEU A 22 10.07 -21.75 -33.26
N PRO A 23 10.02 -20.59 -33.94
CA PRO A 23 9.27 -20.45 -35.20
C PRO A 23 10.13 -20.10 -36.44
N GLN A 24 11.47 -20.00 -36.34
CA GLN A 24 12.34 -19.44 -37.38
C GLN A 24 13.03 -20.46 -38.31
N THR A 25 12.40 -21.60 -38.63
CA THR A 25 13.01 -22.56 -39.57
C THR A 25 12.86 -22.17 -41.05
N SER A 26 12.04 -21.17 -41.37
CA SER A 26 11.82 -20.70 -42.75
C SER A 26 11.80 -19.17 -42.84
N VAL A 27 12.61 -18.61 -43.75
CA VAL A 27 12.74 -17.16 -44.02
C VAL A 27 11.40 -16.53 -44.40
N THR A 28 10.54 -17.27 -45.10
CA THR A 28 9.20 -16.83 -45.52
C THR A 28 8.22 -16.71 -44.36
N HIS A 29 8.28 -17.63 -43.39
CA HIS A 29 7.46 -17.56 -42.18
C HIS A 29 7.87 -16.38 -41.29
N ARG A 30 9.18 -16.07 -41.21
CA ARG A 30 9.68 -14.89 -40.47
C ARG A 30 9.16 -13.58 -41.08
N ILE A 31 9.26 -13.41 -42.40
CA ILE A 31 8.78 -12.19 -43.08
C ILE A 31 7.26 -12.02 -42.93
N SER A 32 6.50 -13.12 -43.07
CA SER A 32 5.05 -13.10 -42.90
C SER A 32 4.65 -12.75 -41.46
N TYR A 33 5.35 -13.32 -40.48
CA TYR A 33 5.14 -13.06 -39.06
C TYR A 33 5.50 -11.62 -38.65
N GLU A 34 6.66 -11.11 -39.10
CA GLU A 34 7.07 -9.73 -38.85
C GLU A 34 6.14 -8.72 -39.54
N SER A 35 5.70 -9.01 -40.77
CA SER A 35 4.70 -8.19 -41.47
C SER A 35 3.35 -8.21 -40.77
N TRP A 36 2.91 -9.38 -40.29
CA TRP A 36 1.67 -9.51 -39.50
C TRP A 36 1.76 -8.74 -38.18
N LEU A 37 2.88 -8.82 -37.46
CA LEU A 37 3.13 -8.07 -36.23
C LEU A 37 3.13 -6.56 -36.51
N ALA A 38 3.84 -6.12 -37.54
CA ALA A 38 3.90 -4.73 -37.97
C ALA A 38 2.52 -4.19 -38.39
N SER A 39 1.70 -5.01 -39.06
CA SER A 39 0.32 -4.64 -39.46
C SER A 39 -0.59 -4.36 -38.26
N ARG A 40 -0.29 -4.97 -37.10
CA ARG A 40 -0.99 -4.77 -35.83
C ARG A 40 -0.29 -3.79 -34.88
N GLY A 41 0.82 -3.18 -35.31
CA GLY A 41 1.64 -2.29 -34.49
C GLY A 41 2.35 -2.99 -33.32
N LEU A 42 2.54 -4.31 -33.40
CA LEU A 42 3.20 -5.11 -32.38
C LEU A 42 4.69 -5.27 -32.72
N MET A 43 5.54 -5.13 -31.72
CA MET A 43 6.96 -5.45 -31.80
C MET A 43 7.31 -6.36 -30.63
N LEU A 44 7.77 -7.56 -30.93
CA LEU A 44 8.22 -8.54 -29.94
C LEU A 44 9.75 -8.52 -29.88
N SER A 45 10.28 -8.39 -28.67
CA SER A 45 11.69 -8.53 -28.35
C SER A 45 11.84 -9.35 -27.07
N PRO A 46 12.97 -10.03 -26.82
CA PRO A 46 13.15 -10.81 -25.59
C PRO A 46 12.81 -10.00 -24.34
N PHE A 47 11.91 -10.53 -23.50
CA PHE A 47 11.38 -9.89 -22.29
C PHE A 47 10.70 -8.54 -22.48
N HIS A 48 10.36 -8.16 -23.71
CA HIS A 48 9.81 -6.84 -24.03
C HIS A 48 8.82 -6.91 -25.18
N LEU A 49 7.54 -6.76 -24.83
CA LEU A 49 6.43 -6.64 -25.79
C LEU A 49 6.09 -5.15 -25.93
N ARG A 50 6.02 -4.65 -27.16
CA ARG A 50 5.61 -3.27 -27.47
C ARG A 50 4.42 -3.28 -28.42
N TRP A 51 3.44 -2.44 -28.14
CA TRP A 51 2.27 -2.19 -28.96
C TRP A 51 2.13 -0.70 -29.24
N GLN A 52 1.96 -0.30 -30.50
CA GLN A 52 1.78 1.09 -30.91
C GLN A 52 0.49 1.26 -31.70
N THR A 53 -0.25 2.33 -31.41
CA THR A 53 -1.53 2.67 -32.04
C THR A 53 -1.67 4.17 -32.24
N THR A 54 -2.43 4.56 -33.26
CA THR A 54 -2.80 5.96 -33.52
C THR A 54 -4.21 6.30 -33.02
N MET A 55 -4.92 5.34 -32.42
CA MET A 55 -6.30 5.47 -31.96
C MET A 55 -6.50 6.70 -31.06
N PHE A 56 -5.57 6.95 -30.14
CA PHE A 56 -5.66 8.03 -29.17
C PHE A 56 -5.29 9.41 -29.73
N ASN A 57 -4.71 9.48 -30.94
CA ASN A 57 -4.27 10.77 -31.52
C ASN A 57 -5.44 11.74 -31.69
N ARG A 58 -6.64 11.24 -32.01
CA ARG A 58 -7.86 12.07 -32.10
C ARG A 58 -8.28 12.62 -30.73
N LEU A 59 -8.20 11.79 -29.68
CA LEU A 59 -8.48 12.22 -28.31
C LEU A 59 -7.48 13.30 -27.87
N PHE A 60 -6.19 13.10 -28.11
CA PHE A 60 -5.16 14.08 -27.76
C PHE A 60 -5.37 15.41 -28.50
N ALA A 61 -5.71 15.34 -29.79
CA ALA A 61 -6.03 16.53 -30.59
C ALA A 61 -7.29 17.24 -30.10
N TYR A 62 -8.30 16.50 -29.63
CA TYR A 62 -9.48 17.08 -28.98
C TYR A 62 -9.10 17.79 -27.67
N CYS A 63 -8.39 17.10 -26.77
CA CYS A 63 -7.92 17.66 -25.49
C CYS A 63 -7.09 18.93 -25.69
N ALA A 64 -6.20 18.96 -26.69
CA ALA A 64 -5.38 20.12 -27.03
C ALA A 64 -6.16 21.34 -27.57
N ARG A 65 -7.46 21.18 -27.89
CA ARG A 65 -8.34 22.24 -28.41
C ARG A 65 -9.37 22.76 -27.41
N ILE A 66 -9.65 22.05 -26.30
CA ILE A 66 -10.74 22.38 -25.36
C ILE A 66 -10.72 23.85 -24.93
N ASN A 67 -9.59 24.31 -24.38
CA ASN A 67 -9.41 25.72 -24.04
C ASN A 67 -7.92 26.11 -24.12
N PRO A 68 -7.48 26.74 -25.22
CA PRO A 68 -6.07 27.08 -25.45
C PRO A 68 -5.44 27.96 -24.35
N ARG A 69 -6.20 28.90 -23.77
CA ARG A 69 -5.70 29.81 -22.73
C ARG A 69 -5.51 29.07 -21.40
N ALA A 70 -6.51 28.28 -21.00
CA ALA A 70 -6.43 27.47 -19.79
C ALA A 70 -5.30 26.44 -19.89
N LEU A 71 -5.13 25.78 -21.05
CA LEU A 71 -4.05 24.83 -21.27
C LEU A 71 -2.66 25.50 -21.26
N TYR A 72 -2.54 26.71 -21.80
CA TYR A 72 -1.29 27.45 -21.72
C TYR A 72 -0.90 27.75 -20.26
N LEU A 73 -1.85 28.21 -19.43
CA LEU A 73 -1.63 28.41 -17.99
C LEU A 73 -1.30 27.08 -17.29
N TRP A 74 -2.03 26.01 -17.61
CA TRP A 74 -1.82 24.66 -17.07
C TRP A 74 -0.39 24.15 -17.30
N PHE A 75 0.09 24.22 -18.55
CA PHE A 75 1.44 23.75 -18.89
C PHE A 75 2.55 24.71 -18.42
N ASN A 76 2.27 26.00 -18.23
CA ASN A 76 3.21 26.91 -17.56
C ASN A 76 3.34 26.57 -16.06
N SER A 77 2.25 26.28 -15.37
CA SER A 77 2.30 25.79 -14.00
C SER A 77 3.08 24.47 -13.92
N GLY A 78 2.85 23.58 -14.89
CA GLY A 78 3.61 22.33 -15.03
C GLY A 78 5.11 22.55 -15.25
N LEU A 79 5.51 23.55 -16.04
CA LEU A 79 6.92 23.92 -16.23
C LEU A 79 7.55 24.37 -14.90
N VAL A 80 6.89 25.29 -14.18
CA VAL A 80 7.40 25.79 -12.90
C VAL A 80 7.52 24.65 -11.89
N PHE A 81 6.46 23.82 -11.79
CA PHE A 81 6.46 22.64 -10.94
C PHE A 81 7.57 21.67 -11.32
N GLY A 82 7.77 21.39 -12.61
CA GLY A 82 8.79 20.46 -13.10
C GLY A 82 10.21 20.89 -12.72
N ILE A 83 10.53 22.18 -12.81
CA ILE A 83 11.84 22.71 -12.37
C ILE A 83 12.00 22.56 -10.86
N VAL A 84 10.98 22.89 -10.07
CA VAL A 84 11.01 22.72 -8.61
C VAL A 84 11.13 21.23 -8.24
N ALA A 85 10.39 20.36 -8.90
CA ALA A 85 10.42 18.91 -8.70
C ALA A 85 11.79 18.32 -9.05
N MET A 86 12.45 18.81 -10.10
CA MET A 86 13.80 18.37 -10.45
C MET A 86 14.79 18.63 -9.30
N LEU A 87 14.79 19.84 -8.74
CA LEU A 87 15.64 20.16 -7.57
C LEU A 87 15.21 19.35 -6.34
N GLY A 88 13.90 19.27 -6.09
CA GLY A 88 13.33 18.51 -4.97
C GLY A 88 13.66 17.02 -5.00
N SER A 89 13.67 16.40 -6.18
CA SER A 89 13.99 14.98 -6.35
C SER A 89 15.44 14.65 -6.03
N VAL A 90 16.39 15.53 -6.40
CA VAL A 90 17.80 15.39 -6.03
C VAL A 90 17.96 15.50 -4.51
N VAL A 91 17.36 16.50 -3.89
CA VAL A 91 17.39 16.68 -2.41
C VAL A 91 16.78 15.46 -1.71
N LEU A 92 15.65 14.97 -2.20
CA LEU A 92 14.97 13.80 -1.66
C LEU A 92 15.87 12.57 -1.74
N LEU A 93 16.45 12.26 -2.91
CA LEU A 93 17.32 11.10 -3.10
C LEU A 93 18.62 11.18 -2.28
N VAL A 94 19.18 12.38 -2.10
CA VAL A 94 20.34 12.57 -1.20
C VAL A 94 19.95 12.26 0.24
N LYS A 95 18.80 12.77 0.71
CA LYS A 95 18.32 12.48 2.06
C LYS A 95 18.00 11.00 2.26
N THR A 96 17.34 10.35 1.29
CA THR A 96 17.05 8.91 1.33
C THR A 96 18.33 8.09 1.38
N LEU A 97 19.36 8.47 0.61
CA LEU A 97 20.67 7.82 0.65
C LEU A 97 21.34 7.96 2.03
N GLN A 98 21.36 9.18 2.58
CA GLN A 98 21.93 9.47 3.90
C GLN A 98 21.21 8.69 5.01
N GLN A 99 19.87 8.67 4.98
CA GLN A 99 19.06 7.91 5.94
C GLN A 99 19.31 6.42 5.85
N THR A 100 19.36 5.88 4.63
CA THR A 100 19.63 4.45 4.38
C THR A 100 21.03 4.06 4.88
N LEU A 101 22.04 4.89 4.60
CA LEU A 101 23.41 4.64 5.06
C LEU A 101 23.52 4.72 6.59
N ALA A 102 22.86 5.70 7.22
CA ALA A 102 22.85 5.84 8.67
C ALA A 102 22.17 4.66 9.38
N GLN A 103 21.12 4.09 8.78
CA GLN A 103 20.47 2.88 9.30
C GLN A 103 21.38 1.65 9.24
N MET A 104 22.25 1.55 8.23
CA MET A 104 23.22 0.43 8.15
C MET A 104 24.37 0.55 9.16
N THR A 105 24.67 1.75 9.66
CA THR A 105 25.77 1.97 10.61
C THR A 105 25.35 1.98 12.08
N THR A 106 24.05 1.88 12.39
CA THR A 106 23.56 1.88 13.77
C THR A 106 22.95 0.54 14.19
N ASP A 107 23.50 -0.07 15.24
CA ASP A 107 23.09 -1.38 15.82
C ASP A 107 21.72 -1.38 16.52
N ASN A 108 20.98 -0.27 16.49
CA ASN A 108 19.66 -0.15 17.12
C ASN A 108 18.60 0.14 16.06
N PRO A 109 17.87 -0.87 15.57
CA PRO A 109 16.79 -0.68 14.61
C PRO A 109 15.59 -0.11 15.37
N ARG A 110 15.62 1.19 15.68
CA ARG A 110 14.37 1.89 16.03
C ARG A 110 13.53 1.89 14.76
N MET A 111 12.47 1.08 14.76
CA MET A 111 11.37 1.13 13.80
C MET A 111 10.76 2.54 13.81
N GLY A 112 11.39 3.47 13.09
CA GLY A 112 10.79 4.74 12.74
C GLY A 112 10.10 4.54 11.41
N GLY A 113 8.78 4.72 11.37
CA GLY A 113 7.97 4.76 10.15
C GLY A 113 8.35 5.94 9.25
N GLN A 114 9.56 5.91 8.71
CA GLN A 114 10.06 6.87 7.74
C GLN A 114 9.80 6.32 6.34
N GLN A 115 9.13 7.15 5.53
CA GLN A 115 8.85 6.92 4.13
C GLN A 115 10.15 6.83 3.34
N THR A 116 10.81 5.67 3.38
CA THR A 116 11.87 5.35 2.45
C THR A 116 11.23 4.95 1.12
N LEU A 117 11.78 5.41 -0.01
CA LEU A 117 11.43 4.84 -1.31
C LEU A 117 11.94 3.40 -1.34
N GLN A 118 11.15 2.48 -0.79
CA GLN A 118 11.45 1.07 -0.85
C GLN A 118 11.13 0.56 -2.25
N VAL A 119 12.08 -0.18 -2.83
CA VAL A 119 11.86 -0.83 -4.13
C VAL A 119 10.79 -1.91 -3.93
N VAL A 120 9.66 -1.78 -4.64
CA VAL A 120 8.58 -2.76 -4.60
C VAL A 120 8.92 -3.90 -5.57
N VAL A 121 8.99 -5.13 -5.04
CA VAL A 121 9.26 -6.36 -5.77
C VAL A 121 8.03 -7.27 -5.63
N PRO A 122 7.20 -7.40 -6.69
CA PRO A 122 6.06 -8.31 -6.74
C PRO A 122 6.37 -9.71 -6.18
N GLY A 123 5.58 -10.16 -5.21
CA GLY A 123 5.71 -11.50 -4.63
C GLY A 123 6.77 -11.66 -3.54
N VAL A 124 7.63 -10.66 -3.31
CA VAL A 124 8.59 -10.65 -2.19
C VAL A 124 8.10 -9.75 -1.07
N ASN A 125 7.88 -8.47 -1.36
CA ASN A 125 7.38 -7.49 -0.40
C ASN A 125 5.93 -7.05 -0.66
N LEU A 126 5.30 -7.60 -1.70
CA LEU A 126 3.93 -7.28 -2.10
C LEU A 126 3.10 -8.58 -2.28
N PRO A 127 2.02 -8.78 -1.52
CA PRO A 127 1.12 -9.92 -1.66
C PRO A 127 0.56 -10.08 -3.09
N THR A 128 0.35 -11.32 -3.53
CA THR A 128 -0.16 -11.63 -4.88
C THR A 128 -1.55 -11.04 -5.14
N SER A 129 -2.40 -10.99 -4.12
CA SER A 129 -3.73 -10.35 -4.18
C SER A 129 -3.66 -8.84 -4.49
N GLN A 130 -2.55 -8.19 -4.15
CA GLN A 130 -2.36 -6.75 -4.37
C GLN A 130 -1.76 -6.42 -5.74
N LEU A 131 -1.29 -7.42 -6.50
CA LEU A 131 -0.64 -7.22 -7.79
C LEU A 131 -1.55 -6.55 -8.82
N VAL A 132 -2.83 -6.91 -8.83
CA VAL A 132 -3.81 -6.32 -9.76
C VAL A 132 -3.93 -4.81 -9.55
N TYR A 133 -3.99 -4.36 -8.29
CA TYR A 133 -4.01 -2.94 -7.94
C TYR A 133 -2.73 -2.24 -8.33
N PHE A 134 -1.58 -2.85 -8.02
CA PHE A 134 -0.27 -2.30 -8.34
C PHE A 134 -0.07 -2.10 -9.84
N PHE A 135 -0.30 -3.14 -10.65
CA PHE A 135 -0.10 -3.06 -12.10
C PHE A 135 -1.13 -2.16 -12.80
N SER A 136 -2.39 -2.17 -12.36
CA SER A 136 -3.41 -1.28 -12.91
C SER A 136 -3.14 0.19 -12.57
N ALA A 137 -2.74 0.50 -11.34
CA ALA A 137 -2.37 1.86 -10.93
C ALA A 137 -1.07 2.34 -11.62
N LEU A 138 -0.09 1.46 -11.81
CA LEU A 138 1.12 1.75 -12.57
C LEU A 138 0.80 2.08 -14.03
N LEU A 139 -0.01 1.25 -14.69
CA LEU A 139 -0.44 1.47 -16.06
C LEU A 139 -1.23 2.77 -16.20
N LEU A 140 -2.20 3.02 -15.32
CA LEU A 140 -2.98 4.26 -15.31
C LEU A 140 -2.06 5.49 -15.19
N SER A 141 -1.12 5.46 -14.25
CA SER A 141 -0.15 6.54 -14.05
C SER A 141 0.72 6.75 -15.29
N GLY A 142 1.22 5.67 -15.90
CA GLY A 142 1.97 5.73 -17.15
C GLY A 142 1.16 6.33 -18.30
N VAL A 143 -0.09 5.91 -18.50
CA VAL A 143 -0.96 6.46 -19.56
C VAL A 143 -1.20 7.96 -19.36
N ILE A 144 -1.51 8.38 -18.13
CA ILE A 144 -1.78 9.80 -17.80
C ILE A 144 -0.51 10.66 -17.94
N HIS A 145 0.65 10.11 -17.60
CA HIS A 145 1.95 10.75 -17.81
C HIS A 145 2.20 11.05 -19.30
N GLU A 146 2.09 10.03 -20.15
CA GLU A 146 2.30 10.16 -21.60
C GLU A 146 1.24 11.02 -22.28
N LEU A 147 -0.01 10.98 -21.79
CA LEU A 147 -1.06 11.91 -22.19
C LEU A 147 -0.63 13.37 -21.98
N GLY A 148 0.03 13.65 -20.86
CA GLY A 148 0.58 14.98 -20.56
C GLY A 148 1.54 15.46 -21.64
N HIS A 149 2.53 14.63 -21.98
CA HIS A 149 3.48 14.92 -23.06
C HIS A 149 2.79 15.11 -24.41
N ALA A 150 1.85 14.22 -24.77
CA ALA A 150 1.13 14.27 -26.03
C ALA A 150 0.33 15.56 -26.20
N VAL A 151 -0.44 15.96 -25.19
CA VAL A 151 -1.27 17.17 -25.23
C VAL A 151 -0.39 18.42 -25.23
N ALA A 152 0.69 18.45 -24.45
CA ALA A 152 1.65 19.56 -24.44
C ALA A 152 2.33 19.72 -25.81
N ALA A 153 2.77 18.62 -26.42
CA ALA A 153 3.40 18.63 -27.74
C ALA A 153 2.46 19.21 -28.80
N LEU A 154 1.20 18.79 -28.82
CA LEU A 154 0.21 19.33 -29.76
C LEU A 154 -0.07 20.82 -29.52
N ARG A 155 -0.03 21.29 -28.27
CA ARG A 155 -0.16 22.73 -27.95
C ARG A 155 1.01 23.55 -28.47
N GLU A 156 2.22 22.99 -28.41
CA GLU A 156 3.46 23.60 -28.91
C GLU A 156 3.72 23.32 -30.40
N GLN A 157 2.69 22.90 -31.16
CA GLN A 157 2.75 22.62 -32.60
C GLN A 157 3.71 21.49 -33.00
N VAL A 158 3.97 20.56 -32.09
CA VAL A 158 4.73 19.34 -32.35
C VAL A 158 3.78 18.20 -32.66
N ARG A 159 4.06 17.48 -33.75
CA ARG A 159 3.25 16.34 -34.18
C ARG A 159 3.49 15.12 -33.29
N VAL A 160 2.39 14.44 -32.94
CA VAL A 160 2.39 13.12 -32.31
C VAL A 160 2.23 12.05 -33.40
N ASN A 161 3.19 11.14 -33.50
CA ASN A 161 3.16 10.02 -34.45
C ASN A 161 2.18 8.94 -33.97
N GLY A 162 2.21 8.61 -32.69
CA GLY A 162 1.32 7.63 -32.08
C GLY A 162 1.52 7.51 -30.58
N PHE A 163 0.67 6.69 -29.97
CA PHE A 163 0.75 6.26 -28.58
C PHE A 163 1.07 4.78 -28.53
N GLY A 164 1.79 4.32 -27.52
CA GLY A 164 1.97 2.89 -27.34
C GLY A 164 2.06 2.48 -25.90
N MET A 165 1.93 1.18 -25.71
CA MET A 165 2.12 0.49 -24.45
C MET A 165 3.20 -0.55 -24.62
N PHE A 166 3.91 -0.84 -23.54
CA PHE A 166 4.88 -1.91 -23.51
C PHE A 166 4.77 -2.69 -22.20
N VAL A 167 5.21 -3.94 -22.23
CA VAL A 167 5.40 -4.75 -21.04
C VAL A 167 6.86 -5.18 -21.04
N PHE A 168 7.59 -4.78 -20.01
CA PHE A 168 8.97 -5.20 -19.79
C PHE A 168 9.02 -6.18 -18.61
N VAL A 169 9.38 -7.44 -18.89
CA VAL A 169 9.31 -8.57 -17.96
C VAL A 169 7.88 -8.81 -17.44
N VAL A 170 7.45 -8.04 -16.44
CA VAL A 170 6.09 -8.03 -15.87
C VAL A 170 5.51 -6.62 -15.71
N TYR A 171 6.33 -5.58 -15.92
CA TYR A 171 5.93 -4.20 -15.66
C TYR A 171 5.29 -3.57 -16.91
N PRO A 172 4.02 -3.17 -16.83
CA PRO A 172 3.38 -2.40 -17.89
C PRO A 172 3.89 -0.95 -17.89
N GLY A 173 4.01 -0.38 -19.08
CA GLY A 173 4.35 1.02 -19.31
C GLY A 173 3.65 1.57 -20.54
N ALA A 174 3.66 2.88 -20.66
CA ALA A 174 3.18 3.61 -21.83
C ALA A 174 4.30 4.47 -22.40
N PHE A 175 4.20 4.85 -23.67
CA PHE A 175 5.05 5.86 -24.29
C PHE A 175 4.27 6.64 -25.34
N VAL A 176 4.62 7.91 -25.53
CA VAL A 176 4.20 8.70 -26.70
C VAL A 176 5.35 8.86 -27.69
N ASP A 177 5.08 8.62 -28.96
CA ASP A 177 6.04 8.82 -30.06
C ASP A 177 5.87 10.22 -30.65
N LEU A 178 6.82 11.10 -30.36
CA LEU A 178 6.84 12.50 -30.81
C LEU A 178 7.81 12.67 -31.98
N PHE A 179 7.46 13.57 -32.90
CA PHE A 179 8.30 13.84 -34.05
C PHE A 179 9.52 14.71 -33.68
N THR A 180 10.69 14.07 -33.60
CA THR A 180 11.93 14.64 -33.04
C THR A 180 12.46 15.87 -33.77
N THR A 181 12.28 15.96 -35.09
CA THR A 181 12.72 17.13 -35.87
C THR A 181 11.96 18.39 -35.47
N HIS A 182 10.65 18.30 -35.25
CA HIS A 182 9.86 19.43 -34.77
C HIS A 182 10.22 19.80 -33.32
N LEU A 183 10.48 18.81 -32.47
CA LEU A 183 10.94 19.05 -31.08
C LEU A 183 12.26 19.81 -31.02
N ASN A 184 13.20 19.52 -31.92
CA ASN A 184 14.50 20.20 -31.95
C ASN A 184 14.44 21.62 -32.53
N LEU A 185 13.34 21.98 -33.20
CA LEU A 185 13.15 23.30 -33.82
C LEU A 185 12.45 24.32 -32.89
N ILE A 186 11.68 23.85 -31.91
CA ILE A 186 10.99 24.74 -30.96
C ILE A 186 11.95 25.30 -29.90
N SER A 187 11.56 26.43 -29.29
CA SER A 187 12.40 27.08 -28.28
C SER A 187 12.55 26.24 -27.00
N PRO A 188 13.65 26.41 -26.23
CA PRO A 188 13.89 25.64 -25.01
C PRO A 188 12.76 25.74 -23.97
N THR A 189 12.08 26.88 -23.87
CA THR A 189 10.93 27.03 -22.96
C THR A 189 9.72 26.21 -23.39
N GLN A 190 9.48 26.07 -24.70
CA GLN A 190 8.43 25.20 -25.23
C GLN A 190 8.79 23.72 -25.01
N GLN A 191 10.05 23.35 -25.23
CA GLN A 191 10.55 22.01 -24.91
C GLN A 191 10.34 21.68 -23.42
N LEU A 192 10.67 22.62 -22.52
CA LEU A 192 10.44 22.46 -21.08
C LEU A 192 8.97 22.21 -20.76
N ARG A 193 8.02 22.94 -21.38
CA ARG A 193 6.59 22.68 -21.16
C ARG A 193 6.18 21.26 -21.56
N ILE A 194 6.75 20.72 -22.65
CA ILE A 194 6.49 19.35 -23.09
C ILE A 194 7.11 18.36 -22.11
N PHE A 195 8.41 18.48 -21.78
CA PHE A 195 9.10 17.51 -20.91
C PHE A 195 8.63 17.56 -19.45
N CYS A 196 8.18 18.71 -18.95
CA CYS A 196 7.60 18.80 -17.61
C CYS A 196 6.15 18.30 -17.55
N ALA A 197 5.47 18.14 -18.70
CA ALA A 197 4.05 17.83 -18.72
C ALA A 197 3.72 16.46 -18.10
N GLY A 198 4.52 15.42 -18.37
CA GLY A 198 4.29 14.10 -17.79
C GLY A 198 4.41 14.09 -16.27
N VAL A 199 5.47 14.70 -15.74
CA VAL A 199 5.68 14.89 -14.28
C VAL A 199 4.51 15.66 -13.66
N TRP A 200 4.06 16.73 -14.30
CA TRP A 200 2.92 17.53 -13.85
C TRP A 200 1.61 16.73 -13.81
N HIS A 201 1.31 15.93 -14.84
CA HIS A 201 0.07 15.14 -14.88
C HIS A 201 0.06 14.02 -13.84
N ASN A 202 1.21 13.41 -13.55
CA ASN A 202 1.32 12.47 -12.44
C ASN A 202 1.10 13.14 -11.08
N PHE A 203 1.69 14.31 -10.85
CA PHE A 203 1.44 15.06 -9.62
C PHE A 203 -0.06 15.40 -9.46
N VAL A 204 -0.70 15.87 -10.53
CA VAL A 204 -2.14 16.17 -10.53
C VAL A 204 -2.97 14.92 -10.27
N LEU A 205 -2.63 13.78 -10.89
CA LEU A 205 -3.30 12.51 -10.66
C LEU A 205 -3.17 12.06 -9.21
N CYS A 206 -1.99 12.23 -8.60
CA CYS A 206 -1.75 11.98 -7.18
C CYS A 206 -2.64 12.85 -6.30
N VAL A 207 -2.69 14.17 -6.54
CA VAL A 207 -3.56 15.09 -5.79
C VAL A 207 -5.04 14.76 -5.98
N ALA A 208 -5.46 14.42 -7.21
CA ALA A 208 -6.84 14.04 -7.51
C ALA A 208 -7.23 12.72 -6.80
N ALA A 209 -6.33 11.73 -6.77
CA ALA A 209 -6.55 10.47 -6.06
C ALA A 209 -6.58 10.66 -4.54
N LEU A 210 -5.73 11.54 -3.98
CA LEU A 210 -5.80 11.94 -2.57
C LEU A 210 -7.13 12.63 -2.25
N ALA A 211 -7.56 13.60 -3.08
CA ALA A 211 -8.83 14.28 -2.90
C ALA A 211 -10.01 13.30 -2.97
N PHE A 212 -9.97 12.35 -3.91
CA PHE A 212 -10.98 11.29 -4.02
C PHE A 212 -11.01 10.40 -2.78
N LEU A 213 -9.85 10.01 -2.24
CA LEU A 213 -9.77 9.25 -0.97
C LEU A 213 -10.40 10.00 0.20
N PHE A 214 -10.09 11.29 0.37
CA PHE A 214 -10.68 12.10 1.42
C PHE A 214 -12.20 12.29 1.26
N LEU A 215 -12.68 12.38 0.02
CA LEU A 215 -14.09 12.52 -0.29
C LEU A 215 -14.84 11.18 -0.35
N LEU A 216 -14.14 10.04 -0.28
CA LEU A 216 -14.72 8.71 -0.41
C LEU A 216 -15.91 8.47 0.55
N PRO A 217 -15.86 8.86 1.84
CA PRO A 217 -17.01 8.70 2.74
C PRO A 217 -18.26 9.45 2.27
N ILE A 218 -18.08 10.65 1.72
CA ILE A 218 -19.17 11.50 1.23
C ILE A 218 -19.74 10.92 -0.08
N LEU A 219 -18.87 10.48 -1.00
CA LEU A 219 -19.27 9.91 -2.28
C LEU A 219 -20.01 8.58 -2.11
N LEU A 220 -19.61 7.77 -1.12
CA LEU A 220 -20.22 6.48 -0.83
C LEU A 220 -21.44 6.59 0.10
N PHE A 221 -21.66 7.72 0.79
CA PHE A 221 -22.76 7.91 1.73
C PHE A 221 -24.18 7.51 1.22
N PRO A 222 -24.54 7.73 -0.07
CA PRO A 222 -25.85 7.32 -0.58
C PRO A 222 -26.10 5.81 -0.55
N VAL A 223 -25.03 5.01 -0.61
CA VAL A 223 -25.09 3.54 -0.74
C VAL A 223 -24.45 2.79 0.44
N TYR A 224 -23.54 3.44 1.17
CA TYR A 224 -22.91 2.95 2.39
C TYR A 224 -23.13 3.94 3.53
N TYR A 225 -23.13 3.45 4.77
CA TYR A 225 -23.12 4.28 5.96
C TYR A 225 -21.91 3.91 6.84
N THR A 226 -21.52 4.83 7.72
CA THR A 226 -20.37 4.68 8.61
C THR A 226 -20.79 4.95 10.06
N GLY A 227 -19.95 4.57 11.03
CA GLY A 227 -20.15 4.88 12.45
C GLY A 227 -21.06 3.92 13.23
N ALA A 228 -21.49 2.81 12.60
CA ALA A 228 -22.30 1.78 13.26
C ALA A 228 -21.47 0.65 13.87
N GLY A 229 -20.16 0.65 13.68
CA GLY A 229 -19.25 -0.44 14.03
C GLY A 229 -18.28 -0.76 12.89
N ALA A 230 -17.37 -1.69 13.14
CA ALA A 230 -16.45 -2.21 12.13
C ALA A 230 -17.04 -3.47 11.48
N LEU A 231 -17.30 -3.42 10.17
CA LEU A 231 -17.87 -4.54 9.42
C LEU A 231 -16.79 -5.56 9.07
N VAL A 232 -17.06 -6.84 9.33
CA VAL A 232 -16.18 -7.96 9.00
C VAL A 232 -16.29 -8.31 7.51
N THR A 233 -15.18 -8.24 6.80
CA THR A 233 -15.10 -8.52 5.35
C THR A 233 -14.43 -9.85 5.07
N GLU A 234 -13.49 -10.26 5.92
CA GLU A 234 -12.78 -11.53 5.81
C GLU A 234 -12.37 -12.02 7.19
N VAL A 235 -12.37 -13.34 7.40
CA VAL A 235 -11.84 -14.00 8.59
C VAL A 235 -10.89 -15.10 8.12
N VAL A 236 -9.68 -15.12 8.67
CA VAL A 236 -8.66 -16.12 8.32
C VAL A 236 -9.10 -17.51 8.77
N GLN A 237 -9.16 -18.46 7.84
CA GLN A 237 -9.57 -19.84 8.11
C GLN A 237 -8.66 -20.52 9.14
N GLY A 238 -9.27 -21.23 10.10
CA GLY A 238 -8.55 -21.93 11.17
C GLY A 238 -7.96 -21.01 12.24
N SER A 239 -8.21 -19.70 12.18
CA SER A 239 -7.85 -18.77 13.25
C SER A 239 -8.79 -18.89 14.46
N ALA A 240 -8.39 -18.34 15.61
CA ALA A 240 -9.25 -18.32 16.80
C ALA A 240 -10.51 -17.42 16.65
N ALA A 241 -10.56 -16.60 15.59
CA ALA A 241 -11.73 -15.80 15.23
C ALA A 241 -12.69 -16.54 14.27
N ASP A 242 -12.27 -17.69 13.72
CA ASP A 242 -13.05 -18.49 12.77
C ASP A 242 -13.94 -19.54 13.48
N GLY A 243 -14.96 -20.02 12.77
CA GLY A 243 -15.85 -21.11 13.20
C GLY A 243 -17.22 -20.63 13.70
N GLN A 244 -18.07 -21.59 14.08
CA GLN A 244 -19.48 -21.35 14.42
C GLN A 244 -19.72 -20.40 15.60
N ARG A 245 -18.70 -20.16 16.43
CA ARG A 245 -18.74 -19.28 17.61
C ARG A 245 -17.82 -18.07 17.46
N GLY A 246 -17.23 -17.91 16.28
CA GLY A 246 -16.34 -16.84 15.88
C GLY A 246 -17.08 -15.70 15.19
N LEU A 247 -16.34 -14.88 14.44
CA LEU A 247 -16.90 -13.87 13.55
C LEU A 247 -17.18 -14.48 12.19
N SER A 248 -18.21 -13.97 11.53
CA SER A 248 -18.54 -14.29 10.14
C SER A 248 -18.49 -13.04 9.26
N VAL A 249 -18.23 -13.24 7.96
CA VAL A 249 -18.30 -12.15 6.98
C VAL A 249 -19.70 -11.54 7.00
N GLY A 250 -19.78 -10.21 7.13
CA GLY A 250 -21.02 -9.46 7.30
C GLY A 250 -21.36 -9.09 8.73
N ASP A 251 -20.69 -9.67 9.74
CA ASP A 251 -20.87 -9.26 11.14
C ASP A 251 -20.39 -7.82 11.38
N ILE A 252 -21.08 -7.08 12.26
CA ILE A 252 -20.68 -5.73 12.64
C ILE A 252 -20.15 -5.75 14.06
N VAL A 253 -18.85 -5.54 14.23
CA VAL A 253 -18.21 -5.42 15.54
C VAL A 253 -18.51 -4.05 16.12
N THR A 254 -19.13 -4.04 17.30
CA THR A 254 -19.58 -2.83 18.01
C THR A 254 -18.87 -2.60 19.34
N GLY A 255 -18.10 -3.59 19.82
CA GLY A 255 -17.37 -3.44 21.08
C GLY A 255 -16.35 -4.55 21.34
N LEU A 256 -15.31 -4.19 22.09
CA LEU A 256 -14.27 -5.06 22.63
C LEU A 256 -14.24 -4.91 24.15
N GLU A 257 -14.69 -5.92 24.89
CA GLU A 257 -14.98 -5.82 26.32
C GLU A 257 -15.93 -4.65 26.64
N ASP A 258 -15.42 -3.60 27.31
CA ASP A 258 -16.13 -2.36 27.63
C ASP A 258 -15.72 -1.19 26.69
N CYS A 259 -14.86 -1.47 25.70
CA CYS A 259 -14.38 -0.48 24.72
C CYS A 259 -15.34 -0.44 23.51
N PRO A 260 -16.08 0.66 23.28
CA PRO A 260 -16.99 0.76 22.14
C PRO A 260 -16.22 0.88 20.83
N VAL A 261 -16.69 0.19 19.79
CA VAL A 261 -16.10 0.20 18.45
C VAL A 261 -17.11 0.82 17.49
N ARG A 262 -16.82 2.01 16.96
CA ARG A 262 -17.64 2.67 15.92
C ARG A 262 -17.02 2.57 14.53
N GLY A 263 -15.77 2.14 14.45
CA GLY A 263 -15.01 1.95 13.22
C GLY A 263 -13.72 1.13 13.42
N VAL A 264 -12.98 0.94 12.33
CA VAL A 264 -11.72 0.17 12.26
C VAL A 264 -10.64 0.80 13.13
N GLU A 265 -10.63 2.13 13.23
CA GLU A 265 -9.70 2.87 14.09
C GLU A 265 -9.93 2.52 15.56
N ASP A 266 -11.19 2.53 16.01
CA ASP A 266 -11.55 2.15 17.38
C ASP A 266 -11.18 0.69 17.67
N TRP A 267 -11.43 -0.23 16.72
CA TRP A 267 -11.01 -1.62 16.84
C TRP A 267 -9.50 -1.75 17.12
N SER A 268 -8.67 -1.07 16.31
CA SER A 268 -7.21 -1.11 16.47
C SER A 268 -6.75 -0.45 17.78
N SER A 269 -7.38 0.66 18.16
CA SER A 269 -7.08 1.39 19.39
C SER A 269 -7.46 0.59 20.63
N CYS A 270 -8.65 -0.02 20.64
CA CYS A 270 -9.13 -0.88 21.72
C CYS A 270 -8.24 -2.12 21.90
N LEU A 271 -7.82 -2.80 20.82
CA LEU A 271 -6.90 -3.94 20.92
C LEU A 271 -5.51 -3.54 21.44
N SER A 272 -4.98 -2.40 20.98
CA SER A 272 -3.73 -1.86 21.49
C SER A 272 -3.81 -1.54 22.98
N HIS A 273 -4.91 -0.91 23.42
CA HIS A 273 -5.17 -0.63 24.83
C HIS A 273 -5.27 -1.92 25.67
N LEU A 274 -6.05 -2.91 25.20
CA LEU A 274 -6.20 -4.22 25.87
C LEU A 274 -4.88 -5.00 25.98
N SER A 275 -3.93 -4.75 25.09
CA SER A 275 -2.60 -5.36 25.14
C SER A 275 -1.76 -4.85 26.31
N HIS A 276 -2.01 -3.63 26.80
CA HIS A 276 -1.23 -2.97 27.84
C HIS A 276 -1.95 -2.89 29.19
N THR A 277 -3.28 -3.05 29.19
CA THR A 277 -4.05 -3.12 30.44
C THR A 277 -4.01 -4.52 31.07
N PRO A 278 -4.07 -4.62 32.41
CA PRO A 278 -4.22 -5.89 33.09
C PRO A 278 -5.57 -6.55 32.74
N GLN A 279 -5.58 -7.89 32.74
CA GLN A 279 -6.78 -8.68 32.44
C GLN A 279 -7.91 -8.35 33.44
N THR A 280 -9.11 -8.14 32.91
CA THR A 280 -10.32 -7.93 33.71
C THR A 280 -10.84 -9.26 34.28
N GLY A 281 -11.42 -9.20 35.48
CA GLY A 281 -12.08 -10.32 36.13
C GLY A 281 -13.60 -10.23 36.05
N TYR A 282 -14.28 -11.25 36.58
CA TYR A 282 -15.74 -11.33 36.65
C TYR A 282 -16.19 -11.65 38.08
N CYS A 283 -17.29 -11.04 38.52
CA CYS A 283 -17.88 -11.32 39.82
C CYS A 283 -18.70 -12.60 39.76
N VAL A 284 -18.29 -13.61 40.54
CA VAL A 284 -18.90 -14.94 40.54
C VAL A 284 -19.28 -15.33 41.98
N PRO A 285 -20.50 -15.85 42.22
CA PRO A 285 -20.89 -16.36 43.54
C PRO A 285 -20.00 -17.51 43.99
N VAL A 286 -19.55 -17.49 45.25
CA VAL A 286 -18.65 -18.53 45.81
C VAL A 286 -19.23 -19.95 45.67
N SER A 287 -20.56 -20.09 45.76
CA SER A 287 -21.27 -21.37 45.60
C SER A 287 -21.16 -22.00 44.21
N SER A 288 -20.77 -21.21 43.19
CA SER A 288 -20.66 -21.67 41.81
C SER A 288 -19.24 -22.05 41.39
N LEU A 289 -18.25 -21.81 42.26
CA LEU A 289 -16.86 -22.14 41.99
C LEU A 289 -16.64 -23.66 42.04
N GLN A 290 -16.12 -24.21 40.95
CA GLN A 290 -15.71 -25.61 40.90
C GLN A 290 -14.20 -25.72 41.21
N PRO A 291 -13.81 -26.55 42.21
CA PRO A 291 -12.41 -26.68 42.60
C PRO A 291 -11.54 -27.33 41.51
N THR A 292 -10.25 -27.02 41.50
CA THR A 292 -9.26 -27.59 40.56
C THR A 292 -9.15 -29.10 40.63
N PHE A 293 -8.86 -29.70 39.47
CA PHE A 293 -8.50 -31.11 39.38
C PHE A 293 -7.04 -31.35 39.76
N LYS A 294 -6.80 -32.35 40.60
CA LYS A 294 -5.44 -32.84 40.92
C LYS A 294 -5.20 -34.13 40.16
N ARG A 295 -4.16 -34.19 39.32
CA ARG A 295 -3.78 -35.44 38.64
C ARG A 295 -3.17 -36.42 39.65
N LEU A 296 -3.25 -37.72 39.34
CA LEU A 296 -2.63 -38.77 40.17
C LEU A 296 -1.10 -38.59 40.29
N ASP A 297 -0.46 -37.97 39.30
CA ASP A 297 1.00 -37.69 39.28
C ASP A 297 1.41 -36.49 40.15
N GLY A 298 0.46 -35.89 40.89
CA GLY A 298 0.72 -34.72 41.75
C GLY A 298 0.77 -33.37 41.04
N THR A 299 0.66 -33.34 39.71
CA THR A 299 0.53 -32.11 38.92
C THR A 299 -0.89 -31.55 39.00
N MET A 300 -1.01 -30.23 39.20
CA MET A 300 -2.28 -29.52 39.32
C MET A 300 -2.69 -28.98 37.95
N ASP A 301 -3.75 -29.53 37.37
CA ASP A 301 -4.35 -29.00 36.14
C ASP A 301 -5.66 -28.33 36.49
N CYS A 302 -5.78 -27.06 36.14
CA CYS A 302 -6.94 -26.29 36.53
C CYS A 302 -8.23 -26.81 35.87
N CYS A 303 -8.18 -27.12 34.57
CA CYS A 303 -9.30 -27.65 33.79
C CYS A 303 -8.93 -28.95 33.09
N SER A 304 -9.91 -29.82 32.87
CA SER A 304 -9.72 -31.05 32.10
C SER A 304 -9.55 -30.74 30.60
N ASN A 305 -8.68 -31.47 29.90
CA ASN A 305 -8.50 -31.32 28.45
C ASN A 305 -9.72 -31.73 27.60
N ASN A 306 -10.78 -32.28 28.20
CA ASN A 306 -11.95 -32.76 27.47
C ASN A 306 -13.01 -31.67 27.18
N SER A 307 -12.91 -30.48 27.78
CA SER A 307 -13.87 -29.39 27.56
C SER A 307 -13.24 -28.20 26.83
N LEU A 308 -13.68 -27.97 25.59
CA LEU A 308 -13.25 -26.84 24.75
C LEU A 308 -13.87 -25.49 25.18
N THR A 309 -14.71 -25.47 26.22
CA THR A 309 -15.50 -24.31 26.65
C THR A 309 -15.12 -23.76 28.01
N ASP A 310 -14.26 -24.47 28.73
CA ASP A 310 -13.94 -24.14 30.11
C ASP A 310 -12.57 -23.45 30.16
N LEU A 311 -12.46 -22.45 31.01
CA LEU A 311 -11.22 -21.70 31.20
C LEU A 311 -10.86 -21.71 32.69
N CYS A 312 -9.56 -21.69 32.95
CA CYS A 312 -9.05 -21.54 34.29
C CYS A 312 -9.16 -20.10 34.76
N PHE A 313 -9.70 -19.90 35.96
CA PHE A 313 -9.71 -18.61 36.64
C PHE A 313 -8.97 -18.72 37.96
N SER A 314 -8.32 -17.63 38.36
CA SER A 314 -7.67 -17.48 39.66
C SER A 314 -8.41 -16.43 40.50
N TYR A 315 -8.47 -16.66 41.81
CA TYR A 315 -9.08 -15.75 42.77
C TYR A 315 -8.34 -15.77 44.10
N MET A 316 -8.57 -14.76 44.92
CA MET A 316 -7.93 -14.62 46.22
C MET A 316 -8.89 -15.06 47.32
N LYS A 317 -8.55 -16.15 48.02
CA LYS A 317 -9.34 -16.61 49.17
C LYS A 317 -8.78 -16.03 50.46
N PRO A 318 -9.61 -15.41 51.32
CA PRO A 318 -9.16 -14.97 52.63
C PRO A 318 -8.87 -16.17 53.54
N GLN A 319 -7.66 -16.22 54.11
CA GLN A 319 -7.17 -17.28 54.99
C GLN A 319 -6.74 -16.67 56.34
N GLY A 320 -7.56 -16.86 57.38
CA GLY A 320 -7.30 -16.30 58.71
C GLY A 320 -7.27 -14.76 58.77
N ARG A 321 -6.65 -14.19 59.81
CA ARG A 321 -6.69 -12.74 60.07
C ARG A 321 -5.87 -11.88 59.08
N ASN A 322 -4.90 -12.45 58.34
CA ASN A 322 -4.00 -11.69 57.44
C ASN A 322 -3.47 -12.47 56.20
N GLY A 323 -3.85 -13.73 55.97
CA GLY A 323 -3.38 -14.51 54.82
C GLY A 323 -4.33 -14.38 53.62
N ARG A 324 -3.78 -14.28 52.41
CA ARG A 324 -4.55 -14.45 51.18
C ARG A 324 -3.86 -15.51 50.33
N GLU A 325 -4.57 -16.58 50.03
CA GLU A 325 -4.06 -17.66 49.18
C GLU A 325 -4.70 -17.56 47.79
N ARG A 326 -3.88 -17.75 46.75
CA ARG A 326 -4.36 -17.77 45.37
C ARG A 326 -4.88 -19.16 45.06
N GLU A 327 -6.19 -19.28 44.88
CA GLU A 327 -6.85 -20.51 44.44
C GLU A 327 -7.26 -20.40 42.98
N TYR A 328 -7.57 -21.54 42.37
CA TYR A 328 -7.99 -21.64 40.98
C TYR A 328 -9.33 -22.36 40.88
N ALA A 329 -10.14 -22.01 39.89
CA ALA A 329 -11.41 -22.63 39.60
C ALA A 329 -11.57 -22.83 38.08
N CYS A 330 -12.12 -23.97 37.69
CA CYS A 330 -12.47 -24.25 36.29
C CYS A 330 -13.91 -23.84 36.04
N MET A 331 -14.15 -22.95 35.08
CA MET A 331 -15.49 -22.42 34.84
C MET A 331 -15.87 -22.43 33.35
N PRO A 332 -17.13 -22.77 33.02
CA PRO A 332 -17.65 -22.65 31.66
C PRO A 332 -17.83 -21.17 31.30
N VAL A 333 -16.92 -20.65 30.47
CA VAL A 333 -16.76 -19.22 30.23
C VAL A 333 -18.04 -18.56 29.71
N ARG A 334 -18.70 -19.20 28.73
CA ARG A 334 -19.87 -18.61 28.07
C ARG A 334 -21.03 -18.39 29.04
N LYS A 335 -21.25 -19.32 29.98
CA LYS A 335 -22.31 -19.19 31.01
C LYS A 335 -21.96 -18.11 32.03
N MET A 336 -20.67 -17.97 32.35
CA MET A 336 -20.19 -16.98 33.30
C MET A 336 -20.30 -15.57 32.71
N VAL A 337 -19.77 -15.35 31.51
CA VAL A 337 -19.67 -13.99 30.91
C VAL A 337 -21.04 -13.42 30.56
N THR A 338 -22.06 -14.26 30.33
CA THR A 338 -23.43 -13.81 30.16
C THR A 338 -24.07 -13.47 31.51
N GLY A 339 -24.15 -12.18 31.83
CA GLY A 339 -24.90 -11.69 32.99
C GLY A 339 -24.10 -11.48 34.28
N THR A 340 -22.79 -11.76 34.28
CA THR A 340 -21.90 -11.37 35.40
C THR A 340 -21.26 -10.01 35.17
N ARG A 341 -21.04 -9.27 36.25
CA ARG A 341 -20.38 -7.96 36.23
C ARG A 341 -18.86 -8.13 36.16
N VAL A 342 -18.19 -7.23 35.44
CA VAL A 342 -16.73 -7.16 35.38
C VAL A 342 -16.16 -6.57 36.68
N CYS A 343 -15.02 -7.07 37.14
CA CYS A 343 -14.31 -6.59 38.33
C CYS A 343 -12.81 -6.47 38.09
N ARG A 344 -12.17 -5.58 38.86
CA ARG A 344 -10.71 -5.48 39.00
C ARG A 344 -10.25 -5.84 40.40
N SER A 345 -11.16 -5.75 41.38
CA SER A 345 -10.93 -6.10 42.77
C SER A 345 -12.17 -6.69 43.42
N GLU A 346 -12.00 -7.34 44.57
CA GLU A 346 -13.10 -7.90 45.38
C GLU A 346 -14.14 -6.85 45.79
N ALA A 347 -13.74 -5.57 45.92
CA ALA A 347 -14.65 -4.49 46.28
C ALA A 347 -15.72 -4.22 45.21
N ASP A 348 -15.41 -4.48 43.93
CA ASP A 348 -16.34 -4.28 42.82
C ASP A 348 -17.52 -5.26 42.88
N CYS A 349 -17.30 -6.43 43.50
CA CYS A 349 -18.30 -7.50 43.63
C CYS A 349 -19.16 -7.36 44.89
N ALA A 350 -18.60 -6.80 45.97
CA ALA A 350 -19.30 -6.63 47.25
C ALA A 350 -20.49 -5.66 47.21
N ALA A 351 -20.50 -4.71 46.27
CA ALA A 351 -21.44 -3.60 46.29
C ALA A 351 -22.88 -3.96 45.85
N HIS A 352 -23.12 -5.12 45.22
CA HIS A 352 -24.36 -5.36 44.44
C HIS A 352 -24.91 -6.80 44.47
N SER A 353 -24.45 -7.70 45.35
CA SER A 353 -24.95 -9.07 45.41
C SER A 353 -25.51 -9.47 46.78
N ASN A 354 -26.69 -10.09 46.81
CA ASN A 354 -27.30 -10.70 48.00
C ASN A 354 -26.53 -11.94 48.49
N ALA A 355 -25.60 -12.46 47.69
CA ALA A 355 -24.75 -13.60 47.98
C ALA A 355 -23.28 -13.19 48.00
N PRO A 356 -22.40 -13.88 48.77
CA PRO A 356 -20.97 -13.63 48.75
C PRO A 356 -20.41 -13.95 47.35
N SER A 357 -19.91 -12.92 46.67
CA SER A 357 -19.28 -13.00 45.36
C SER A 357 -17.80 -12.64 45.46
N VAL A 358 -17.00 -13.28 44.62
CA VAL A 358 -15.54 -13.10 44.56
C VAL A 358 -15.15 -12.71 43.14
N CYS A 359 -14.12 -11.88 43.01
CA CYS A 359 -13.57 -11.49 41.73
C CYS A 359 -12.66 -12.59 41.19
N VAL A 360 -13.11 -13.28 40.13
CA VAL A 360 -12.30 -14.31 39.45
C VAL A 360 -11.64 -13.72 38.21
N THR A 361 -10.35 -13.96 38.02
CA THR A 361 -9.57 -13.45 36.86
C THR A 361 -9.05 -14.60 36.01
N PRO A 362 -9.14 -14.54 34.66
CA PRO A 362 -8.58 -15.57 33.79
C PRO A 362 -7.09 -15.83 34.11
N SER A 363 -6.74 -17.08 34.38
CA SER A 363 -5.36 -17.48 34.63
C SER A 363 -4.69 -17.80 33.30
N LEU A 364 -4.13 -16.77 32.67
CA LEU A 364 -3.51 -16.82 31.34
C LEU A 364 -2.02 -16.50 31.42
N GLU A 365 -1.28 -16.85 30.37
CA GLU A 365 0.14 -16.50 30.24
C GLU A 365 0.33 -14.98 30.09
N ASN A 366 1.54 -14.49 30.36
CA ASN A 366 1.83 -13.06 30.58
C ASN A 366 1.47 -12.13 29.39
N GLN A 367 1.24 -12.69 28.20
CA GLN A 367 0.89 -11.96 26.98
C GLN A 367 -0.47 -12.39 26.38
N THR A 368 -1.04 -13.52 26.80
CA THR A 368 -2.35 -13.96 26.32
C THR A 368 -3.45 -13.21 27.07
N ARG A 369 -4.54 -12.93 26.36
CA ARG A 369 -5.68 -12.19 26.88
C ARG A 369 -6.96 -12.92 26.55
N PHE A 370 -7.93 -12.79 27.45
CA PHE A 370 -9.31 -13.14 27.20
C PHE A 370 -10.06 -11.87 26.79
N ILE A 371 -10.67 -11.89 25.60
CA ILE A 371 -11.35 -10.75 25.00
C ILE A 371 -12.74 -11.16 24.50
N ARG A 372 -13.77 -10.46 24.97
CA ARG A 372 -15.16 -10.53 24.53
C ARG A 372 -15.39 -9.55 23.40
N VAL A 373 -15.73 -10.07 22.23
CA VAL A 373 -16.07 -9.26 21.05
C VAL A 373 -17.58 -9.21 20.89
N THR A 374 -18.13 -8.01 20.81
CA THR A 374 -19.58 -7.77 20.68
C THR A 374 -19.92 -7.51 19.22
N HIS A 375 -20.75 -8.37 18.62
CA HIS A 375 -21.17 -8.30 17.22
C HIS A 375 -22.66 -8.70 17.06
N PRO A 376 -23.61 -7.78 17.29
CA PRO A 376 -25.02 -8.08 17.13
C PRO A 376 -25.35 -8.46 15.67
N PRO A 377 -26.35 -9.34 15.44
CA PRO A 377 -27.30 -9.93 16.40
C PRO A 377 -26.79 -11.19 17.13
N ASN A 378 -25.57 -11.64 16.82
CA ASN A 378 -25.02 -12.88 17.34
C ASN A 378 -24.51 -12.72 18.79
N THR A 379 -24.43 -13.83 19.52
CA THR A 379 -23.83 -13.85 20.86
C THR A 379 -22.36 -13.49 20.78
N HIS A 380 -21.80 -12.87 21.83
CA HIS A 380 -20.39 -12.50 21.87
C HIS A 380 -19.45 -13.62 21.41
N MET A 381 -18.51 -13.28 20.53
CA MET A 381 -17.32 -14.09 20.27
C MET A 381 -16.39 -13.95 21.47
N LEU A 382 -15.81 -15.07 21.89
CA LEU A 382 -14.85 -15.13 22.98
C LEU A 382 -13.49 -15.49 22.37
N PHE A 383 -12.51 -14.61 22.54
CA PHE A 383 -11.16 -14.79 22.04
C PHE A 383 -10.19 -15.05 23.20
N VAL A 384 -9.34 -16.06 23.05
CA VAL A 384 -8.22 -16.34 23.97
C VAL A 384 -6.95 -16.39 23.13
N GLY A 385 -6.03 -15.48 23.38
CA GLY A 385 -4.75 -15.44 22.66
C GLY A 385 -4.06 -14.09 22.72
N TYR A 386 -3.06 -13.90 21.87
CA TYR A 386 -2.36 -12.63 21.74
C TYR A 386 -3.25 -11.62 20.99
N PRO A 387 -3.52 -10.42 21.53
CA PRO A 387 -4.37 -9.43 20.86
C PRO A 387 -3.94 -9.08 19.42
N PRO A 388 -2.62 -8.99 19.09
CA PRO A 388 -2.20 -8.80 17.70
C PRO A 388 -2.66 -9.91 16.75
N HIS A 389 -2.78 -11.16 17.21
CA HIS A 389 -3.26 -12.25 16.36
C HIS A 389 -4.73 -12.02 15.95
N LEU A 390 -5.55 -11.49 16.86
CA LEU A 390 -6.94 -11.13 16.56
C LEU A 390 -7.02 -9.98 15.54
N GLN A 391 -6.10 -9.01 15.63
CA GLN A 391 -6.02 -7.90 14.69
C GLN A 391 -5.72 -8.36 13.26
N TYR A 392 -4.85 -9.36 13.08
CA TYR A 392 -4.47 -9.87 11.76
C TYR A 392 -5.36 -11.00 11.25
N SER A 393 -6.18 -11.62 12.11
CA SER A 393 -7.09 -12.70 11.70
C SER A 393 -8.41 -12.21 11.11
N VAL A 394 -8.73 -10.92 11.23
CA VAL A 394 -10.01 -10.34 10.81
C VAL A 394 -9.76 -9.09 9.97
N SER A 395 -10.25 -9.08 8.73
CA SER A 395 -10.29 -7.88 7.88
C SER A 395 -11.58 -7.11 8.13
N LEU A 396 -11.45 -5.80 8.31
CA LEU A 396 -12.55 -4.92 8.70
C LEU A 396 -12.65 -3.70 7.77
N THR A 397 -13.87 -3.18 7.62
CA THR A 397 -14.15 -1.92 6.91
C THR A 397 -15.08 -1.01 7.72
N ASN A 398 -14.94 0.30 7.53
CA ASN A 398 -15.82 1.32 8.09
C ASN A 398 -17.15 1.47 7.33
N PHE A 399 -17.24 0.88 6.13
CA PHE A 399 -18.35 1.06 5.22
C PHE A 399 -19.34 -0.09 5.32
N VAL A 400 -20.55 0.19 5.81
CA VAL A 400 -21.64 -0.78 5.88
C VAL A 400 -22.62 -0.54 4.74
N PRO A 401 -22.95 -1.55 3.90
CA PRO A 401 -23.87 -1.36 2.79
C PRO A 401 -25.29 -1.09 3.29
N ARG A 402 -25.98 -0.13 2.68
CA ARG A 402 -27.40 0.16 2.97
C ARG A 402 -28.35 -0.86 2.35
N LEU A 403 -27.90 -1.53 1.29
CA LEU A 403 -28.68 -2.47 0.49
C LEU A 403 -27.91 -3.80 0.41
N GLY A 404 -28.58 -4.92 0.67
CA GLY A 404 -27.93 -6.24 0.78
C GLY A 404 -27.31 -6.80 -0.51
N PHE A 405 -27.59 -6.21 -1.68
CA PHE A 405 -26.97 -6.62 -2.94
C PHE A 405 -25.62 -5.92 -3.23
N LEU A 406 -25.26 -4.91 -2.44
CA LEU A 406 -24.01 -4.18 -2.62
C LEU A 406 -22.82 -5.01 -2.13
N HIS A 407 -21.74 -5.03 -2.92
CA HIS A 407 -20.55 -5.81 -2.61
C HIS A 407 -19.73 -5.16 -1.48
N LEU A 408 -19.38 -5.92 -0.44
CA LEU A 408 -18.63 -5.44 0.72
C LEU A 408 -17.23 -4.91 0.33
N ASP A 409 -16.66 -5.49 -0.72
CA ASP A 409 -15.30 -5.16 -1.17
C ASP A 409 -15.18 -3.88 -2.00
N LEU A 410 -16.28 -3.28 -2.48
CA LEU A 410 -16.19 -2.12 -3.37
C LEU A 410 -15.48 -0.92 -2.71
N PRO A 411 -15.83 -0.50 -1.47
CA PRO A 411 -15.12 0.59 -0.78
C PRO A 411 -13.64 0.26 -0.56
N ILE A 412 -13.34 -1.00 -0.20
CA ILE A 412 -11.98 -1.49 0.05
C ILE A 412 -11.16 -1.44 -1.24
N PHE A 413 -11.74 -1.88 -2.36
CA PHE A 413 -11.12 -1.84 -3.68
C PHE A 413 -10.78 -0.40 -4.07
N LEU A 414 -11.74 0.53 -3.95
CA LEU A 414 -11.55 1.93 -4.31
C LEU A 414 -10.47 2.59 -3.44
N GLU A 415 -10.53 2.37 -2.13
CA GLU A 415 -9.55 2.91 -1.20
C GLU A 415 -8.14 2.37 -1.49
N THR A 416 -8.01 1.05 -1.65
CA THR A 416 -6.74 0.40 -1.93
C THR A 416 -6.18 0.84 -3.27
N PHE A 417 -6.99 0.84 -4.33
CA PHE A 417 -6.60 1.29 -5.66
C PHE A 417 -6.11 2.74 -5.64
N CYS A 418 -6.85 3.64 -5.01
CA CYS A 418 -6.44 5.04 -4.93
C CYS A 418 -5.16 5.22 -4.11
N LYS A 419 -4.94 4.47 -3.02
CA LYS A 419 -3.65 4.47 -2.29
C LYS A 419 -2.49 4.07 -3.20
N TYR A 420 -2.66 3.06 -4.06
CA TYR A 420 -1.65 2.71 -5.07
C TYR A 420 -1.46 3.81 -6.11
N VAL A 421 -2.52 4.43 -6.62
CA VAL A 421 -2.41 5.54 -7.58
C VAL A 421 -1.65 6.72 -6.97
N VAL A 422 -1.94 7.11 -5.72
CA VAL A 422 -1.22 8.17 -4.99
C VAL A 422 0.27 7.83 -4.89
N SER A 423 0.58 6.62 -4.43
CA SER A 423 1.97 6.18 -4.22
C SER A 423 2.74 6.09 -5.54
N LEU A 424 2.22 5.37 -6.53
CA LEU A 424 2.91 5.09 -7.80
C LEU A 424 2.97 6.32 -8.70
N SER A 425 1.91 7.12 -8.78
CA SER A 425 1.93 8.34 -9.58
C SER A 425 2.87 9.39 -8.97
N GLY A 426 2.85 9.54 -7.64
CA GLY A 426 3.82 10.38 -6.92
C GLY A 426 5.26 9.93 -7.13
N ALA A 427 5.54 8.64 -6.98
CA ALA A 427 6.87 8.07 -7.23
C ALA A 427 7.32 8.27 -8.69
N LEU A 428 6.43 8.05 -9.67
CA LEU A 428 6.73 8.24 -11.09
C LEU A 428 6.99 9.72 -11.42
N ALA A 429 6.32 10.67 -10.76
CA ALA A 429 6.63 12.10 -10.87
C ALA A 429 8.02 12.42 -10.33
N VAL A 430 8.36 11.93 -9.13
CA VAL A 430 9.69 12.14 -8.52
C VAL A 430 10.78 11.53 -9.38
N VAL A 431 10.68 10.25 -9.74
CA VAL A 431 11.69 9.53 -10.51
C VAL A 431 11.91 10.21 -11.88
N ASN A 432 10.85 10.53 -12.62
CA ASN A 432 11.02 11.18 -13.93
C ASN A 432 11.51 12.63 -13.84
N SER A 433 11.40 13.29 -12.68
CA SER A 433 11.99 14.62 -12.48
C SER A 433 13.49 14.60 -12.20
N VAL A 434 14.08 13.45 -11.82
CA VAL A 434 15.51 13.34 -11.53
C VAL A 434 16.34 13.61 -12.80
N PRO A 435 17.37 14.47 -12.75
CA PRO A 435 18.29 14.69 -13.87
C PRO A 435 19.18 13.45 -14.06
N CYS A 436 18.63 12.42 -14.68
CA CYS A 436 19.23 11.11 -14.84
C CYS A 436 19.04 10.64 -16.28
N PHE A 437 20.00 9.87 -16.77
CA PHE A 437 19.99 9.42 -18.15
C PHE A 437 18.71 8.66 -18.48
N ALA A 438 18.03 9.24 -19.46
CA ALA A 438 16.87 8.76 -20.14
C ALA A 438 15.68 8.45 -19.23
N LEU A 439 15.50 9.35 -18.28
CA LEU A 439 14.21 9.76 -17.75
C LEU A 439 13.90 11.15 -18.34
N ASP A 440 12.70 11.69 -18.12
CA ASP A 440 12.35 13.03 -18.64
C ASP A 440 13.27 14.12 -18.10
N GLY A 441 13.75 13.97 -16.86
CA GLY A 441 14.69 14.87 -16.22
C GLY A 441 15.97 15.10 -17.02
N GLN A 442 16.38 14.16 -17.88
CA GLN A 442 17.45 14.41 -18.85
C GLN A 442 17.11 15.56 -19.80
N TRP A 443 15.96 15.43 -20.46
CA TRP A 443 15.51 16.38 -21.47
C TRP A 443 15.09 17.70 -20.83
N MET A 444 14.48 17.65 -19.65
CA MET A 444 14.19 18.82 -18.83
C MET A 444 15.48 19.58 -18.47
N LEU A 445 16.53 18.89 -17.99
CA LEU A 445 17.79 19.54 -17.62
C LEU A 445 18.46 20.18 -18.84
N ASN A 446 18.54 19.46 -19.97
CA ASN A 446 19.16 19.99 -21.18
C ASN A 446 18.43 21.23 -21.70
N ALA A 447 17.09 21.20 -21.72
CA ALA A 447 16.29 22.35 -22.13
C ALA A 447 16.41 23.52 -21.12
N LEU A 448 16.53 23.22 -19.82
CA LEU A 448 16.75 24.23 -18.78
C LEU A 448 18.11 24.92 -18.92
N LEU A 449 19.18 24.15 -19.15
CA LEU A 449 20.53 24.67 -19.37
C LEU A 449 20.56 25.55 -20.62
N GLU A 450 19.91 25.13 -21.71
CA GLU A 450 19.84 25.93 -22.93
C GLU A 450 18.99 27.20 -22.75
N ALA A 451 17.94 27.15 -21.92
CA ALA A 451 17.11 28.32 -21.62
C ALA A 451 17.80 29.35 -20.72
N THR A 452 18.66 28.91 -19.77
CA THR A 452 19.18 29.76 -18.69
C THR A 452 20.66 30.10 -18.83
N LEU A 453 21.50 29.17 -19.29
CA LEU A 453 22.95 29.37 -19.37
C LEU A 453 23.40 29.93 -20.72
N VAL A 454 22.54 30.06 -21.73
CA VAL A 454 22.95 30.56 -23.05
C VAL A 454 23.57 31.96 -23.00
N THR A 455 23.15 32.80 -22.04
CA THR A 455 23.68 34.16 -21.83
C THR A 455 24.98 34.18 -21.04
N VAL A 456 25.26 33.17 -20.22
CA VAL A 456 26.44 33.11 -19.32
C VAL A 456 27.55 32.27 -19.93
N VAL A 457 27.20 31.13 -20.52
CA VAL A 457 28.12 30.19 -21.18
C VAL A 457 27.73 30.13 -22.65
N THR A 458 28.35 30.99 -23.46
CA THR A 458 28.07 31.10 -24.89
C THR A 458 28.44 29.83 -25.67
N ASP A 459 29.50 29.15 -25.23
CA ASP A 459 29.98 27.90 -25.82
C ASP A 459 29.04 26.73 -25.52
N ARG A 460 28.41 26.22 -26.58
CA ARG A 460 27.49 25.08 -26.53
C ARG A 460 28.17 23.80 -26.04
N GLN A 461 29.42 23.55 -26.41
CA GLN A 461 30.14 22.34 -25.97
C GLN A 461 30.32 22.31 -24.45
N LYS A 462 30.60 23.48 -23.85
CA LYS A 462 30.70 23.60 -22.38
C LYS A 462 29.36 23.38 -21.70
N ARG A 463 28.24 23.87 -22.26
CA ARG A 463 26.90 23.60 -21.72
C ARG A 463 26.55 22.11 -21.77
N GLU A 464 26.83 21.45 -22.90
CA GLU A 464 26.61 20.00 -23.06
C GLU A 464 27.48 19.19 -22.08
N LEU A 465 28.72 19.61 -21.83
CA LEU A 465 29.61 18.98 -20.85
C LEU A 465 29.08 19.14 -19.41
N ILE A 466 28.60 20.33 -19.04
CA ILE A 466 27.97 20.57 -17.72
C ILE A 466 26.73 19.66 -17.56
N GLY A 467 25.87 19.62 -18.59
CA GLY A 467 24.71 18.73 -18.63
C GLY A 467 25.12 17.28 -18.43
N PHE A 468 26.12 16.79 -19.15
CA PHE A 468 26.63 15.43 -19.03
C PHE A 468 27.05 15.08 -17.60
N PHE A 469 27.83 15.94 -16.92
CA PHE A 469 28.27 15.68 -15.55
C PHE A 469 27.13 15.70 -14.53
N LEU A 470 26.16 16.61 -14.69
CA LEU A 470 24.96 16.64 -13.84
C LEU A 470 24.11 15.38 -14.03
N LEU A 471 23.93 14.92 -15.27
CA LEU A 471 23.21 13.68 -15.57
C LEU A 471 23.93 12.45 -15.03
N LEU A 472 25.26 12.42 -15.12
CA LEU A 472 26.07 11.34 -14.55
C LEU A 472 25.91 11.28 -13.03
N ALA A 473 26.00 12.43 -12.35
CA ALA A 473 25.81 12.53 -10.91
C ALA A 473 24.39 12.09 -10.48
N GLY A 474 23.34 12.56 -11.17
CA GLY A 474 21.97 12.15 -10.89
C GLY A 474 21.71 10.67 -11.16
N SER A 475 22.33 10.11 -12.20
CA SER A 475 22.25 8.67 -12.50
C SER A 475 22.96 7.82 -11.46
N ALA A 476 24.15 8.23 -11.00
CA ALA A 476 24.86 7.56 -9.92
C ALA A 476 24.08 7.61 -8.60
N LEU A 477 23.47 8.77 -8.28
CA LEU A 477 22.64 8.94 -7.09
C LEU A 477 21.40 8.02 -7.10
N LEU A 478 20.71 7.93 -8.23
CA LEU A 478 19.56 7.04 -8.39
C LEU A 478 19.99 5.57 -8.29
N ALA A 479 21.07 5.19 -8.98
CA ALA A 479 21.59 3.83 -8.95
C ALA A 479 22.00 3.40 -7.53
N ALA A 480 22.65 4.28 -6.76
CA ALA A 480 23.02 4.01 -5.37
C ALA A 480 21.79 3.77 -4.47
N ASN A 481 20.75 4.61 -4.59
CA ASN A 481 19.50 4.43 -3.85
C ASN A 481 18.81 3.11 -4.20
N VAL A 482 18.73 2.76 -5.48
CA VAL A 482 18.11 1.49 -5.92
C VAL A 482 18.92 0.28 -5.45
N ALA A 483 20.25 0.32 -5.58
CA ALA A 483 21.12 -0.79 -5.16
C ALA A 483 21.04 -1.03 -3.64
N LEU A 484 21.09 0.03 -2.82
CA LEU A 484 20.95 -0.08 -1.37
C LEU A 484 19.53 -0.49 -0.96
N GLY A 485 18.50 0.02 -1.64
CA GLY A 485 17.11 -0.37 -1.41
C GLY A 485 16.88 -1.86 -1.68
N LEU A 486 17.43 -2.38 -2.79
CA LEU A 486 17.39 -3.81 -3.11
C LEU A 486 18.17 -4.64 -2.08
N TRP A 487 19.37 -4.20 -1.71
CA TRP A 487 20.18 -4.87 -0.69
C TRP A 487 19.43 -5.02 0.63
N MET A 488 18.77 -3.97 1.12
CA MET A 488 17.97 -4.05 2.35
C MET A 488 16.79 -5.01 2.27
N VAL A 489 16.23 -5.24 1.08
CA VAL A 489 15.15 -6.21 0.87
C VAL A 489 15.67 -7.63 0.80
N THR A 490 16.87 -7.85 0.23
CA THR A 490 17.44 -9.20 0.07
C THR A 490 18.30 -9.67 1.25
N ALA A 491 18.84 -8.74 2.04
CA ALA A 491 19.71 -9.04 3.18
C ALA A 491 18.94 -9.24 4.50
N ARG A 492 17.63 -8.99 4.50
CA ARG A 492 16.67 -9.39 5.55
C ARG A 492 16.00 -10.68 5.14
#